data_AF-Q9TTA0-F1
#
_entry.id   AF-Q9TTA0-F1
#
_cell.length_a   1.000
_cell.length_b   1.000
_cell.length_c   1.000
_cell.angle_alpha   90.00
_cell.angle_beta   90.00
_cell.angle_gamma   90.00
#
_symmetry.space_group_name_H-M   'P 1'
#
loop_
_entity.id
_entity.type
_entity.pdbx_description
1 polymer ?
#
loop_
_entity_poly.entity_id
_entity_poly.type
_entity_poly.pdbx_seq_one_letter_code
_entity_poly.pdbx_strand_id
1 'polypeptide(L)'
;LLVNAMFFKPHWDERFHHKMVDNRGFMVTRSYTVGVTMMHRTGLYNYYDDEKEKLQIVEMPLAHKLSSLIIIMPHHVEPLERLEKLLTKEQLKTWM
;
A
#
# COMPACT_ATOMS: atom_id res chain seq x y z
N LEU A 1 29.61 18.67 -2.09
CA LEU A 1 28.48 17.96 -2.71
C LEU A 1 28.13 16.79 -1.79
N LEU A 2 26.88 16.66 -1.35
CA LEU A 2 26.42 15.48 -0.59
C LEU A 2 25.53 14.64 -1.51
N VAL A 3 25.86 13.35 -1.67
CA VAL A 3 25.12 12.42 -2.53
C VAL A 3 24.75 11.19 -1.71
N ASN A 4 23.47 10.80 -1.74
CA ASN A 4 22.96 9.57 -1.15
C ASN A 4 22.35 8.69 -2.25
N ALA A 5 22.75 7.42 -2.31
CA ALA A 5 22.20 6.42 -3.23
C ALA A 5 21.69 5.22 -2.42
N MET A 6 20.44 4.81 -2.68
CA MET A 6 19.78 3.74 -1.93
C MET A 6 19.04 2.80 -2.88
N PHE A 7 19.04 1.51 -2.53
CA PHE A 7 18.21 0.48 -3.14
C PHE A 7 17.45 -0.25 -2.03
N PHE A 8 16.13 -0.23 -2.07
CA PHE A 8 15.27 -0.90 -1.10
C PHE A 8 14.31 -1.84 -1.82
N LYS A 9 14.30 -3.11 -1.39
CA LYS A 9 13.43 -4.15 -1.92
C LYS A 9 12.82 -4.93 -0.74
N PRO A 10 11.53 -4.72 -0.40
CA PRO A 10 10.90 -5.41 0.71
C PRO A 10 10.89 -6.93 0.45
N HIS A 11 11.21 -7.70 1.49
CA HIS A 11 11.05 -9.15 1.49
C HIS A 11 9.87 -9.50 2.36
N TRP A 12 8.79 -10.02 1.78
CA TRP A 12 7.58 -10.40 2.52
C TRP A 12 7.84 -11.56 3.48
N ASP A 13 7.22 -11.53 4.66
CA ASP A 13 7.20 -12.68 5.57
C ASP A 13 6.51 -13.87 4.89
N GLU A 14 5.36 -13.59 4.27
CA GLU A 14 4.63 -14.55 3.45
C GLU A 14 4.67 -14.15 1.97
N ARG A 15 5.31 -14.98 1.14
CA ARG A 15 5.62 -14.63 -0.25
C ARG A 15 4.40 -14.69 -1.17
N PHE A 16 4.42 -13.85 -2.19
CA PHE A 16 3.56 -13.98 -3.37
C PHE A 16 4.01 -15.18 -4.21
N HIS A 17 3.05 -15.88 -4.81
CA HIS A 17 3.38 -16.95 -5.75
C HIS A 17 3.85 -16.34 -7.08
N HIS A 18 4.99 -16.80 -7.63
CA HIS A 18 5.61 -16.21 -8.83
C HIS A 18 4.73 -16.21 -10.09
N LYS A 19 3.73 -17.11 -10.16
CA LYS A 19 2.74 -17.14 -11.25
C LYS A 19 1.49 -16.28 -11.01
N MET A 20 1.30 -15.76 -9.80
CA MET A 20 0.16 -14.91 -9.46
C MET A 20 0.47 -13.46 -9.84
N VAL A 21 0.78 -13.25 -11.12
CA VAL A 21 1.21 -11.99 -11.70
C VAL A 21 0.54 -11.85 -13.07
N ASP A 22 -0.14 -10.74 -13.32
CA ASP A 22 -0.83 -10.46 -14.58
C ASP A 22 -0.79 -8.96 -14.94
N ASN A 23 -1.24 -8.60 -16.15
CA ASN A 23 -1.33 -7.20 -16.56
C ASN A 23 -2.71 -6.61 -16.20
N ARG A 24 -2.71 -5.44 -15.56
CA ARG A 24 -3.90 -4.71 -15.11
C ARG A 24 -3.82 -3.23 -15.49
N GLY A 25 -4.97 -2.56 -15.50
CA GLY A 25 -5.03 -1.11 -15.58
C GLY A 25 -4.86 -0.48 -14.19
N PHE A 26 -3.92 0.46 -14.05
CA PHE A 26 -3.79 1.33 -12.89
C PHE A 26 -4.39 2.69 -13.21
N MET A 27 -5.44 3.08 -12.50
CA MET A 27 -6.11 4.37 -12.67
C MET A 27 -5.29 5.45 -11.97
N VAL A 28 -4.53 6.23 -12.75
CA VAL A 28 -3.80 7.40 -12.25
C VAL A 28 -4.80 8.52 -11.89
N THR A 29 -5.81 8.69 -12.73
CA THR A 29 -7.01 9.50 -12.47
C THR A 29 -8.23 8.77 -13.02
N ARG A 30 -9.44 9.29 -12.80
CA ARG A 30 -10.67 8.70 -13.35
C ARG A 30 -10.70 8.68 -14.89
N SER A 31 -9.95 9.55 -15.56
CA SER A 31 -9.90 9.66 -17.02
C SER A 31 -8.60 9.12 -17.64
N TYR A 32 -7.62 8.71 -16.82
CA TYR A 32 -6.31 8.27 -17.29
C TYR A 32 -5.88 6.97 -16.60
N THR A 33 -5.68 5.93 -17.42
CA THR A 33 -5.29 4.59 -16.98
C THR A 33 -4.01 4.16 -17.69
N VAL A 34 -3.10 3.55 -16.95
CA VAL A 34 -1.85 2.99 -17.48
C VAL A 34 -1.81 1.49 -17.27
N GLY A 35 -1.25 0.74 -18.22
CA GLY A 35 -1.03 -0.70 -18.06
C GLY A 35 0.14 -0.97 -17.13
N VAL A 36 -0.05 -1.83 -16.13
CA VAL A 36 0.98 -2.25 -15.17
C VAL A 36 0.94 -3.77 -14.98
N THR A 37 2.06 -4.34 -14.55
CA THR A 37 2.11 -5.73 -14.09
C THR A 37 1.79 -5.76 -12.59
N MET A 38 0.73 -6.47 -12.19
CA MET A 38 0.22 -6.55 -10.82
C MET A 38 0.43 -7.94 -10.25
N MET A 39 0.85 -8.00 -8.98
CA MET A 39 1.00 -9.24 -8.21
C MET A 39 -0.20 -9.45 -7.28
N HIS A 40 -0.63 -10.69 -7.08
CA HIS A 40 -1.84 -11.04 -6.33
C HIS A 40 -1.57 -12.04 -5.23
N ARG A 41 -2.20 -11.83 -4.07
CA ARG A 41 -2.15 -12.77 -2.94
C ARG A 41 -3.37 -12.59 -2.05
N THR A 42 -3.99 -13.70 -1.67
CA THR A 42 -4.95 -13.76 -0.56
C THR A 42 -4.24 -14.32 0.66
N GLY A 43 -4.46 -13.72 1.82
CA GLY A 43 -3.84 -14.13 3.07
C GLY A 43 -4.51 -13.43 4.25
N LEU A 44 -4.08 -13.80 5.46
CA LEU A 44 -4.49 -13.11 6.68
C LEU A 44 -3.55 -11.94 6.92
N TYR A 45 -4.12 -10.75 7.08
CA TYR A 45 -3.39 -9.50 7.29
C TYR A 45 -4.09 -8.69 8.38
N ASN A 46 -3.33 -7.85 9.09
CA ASN A 46 -3.95 -6.78 9.86
C ASN A 46 -4.54 -5.80 8.86
N TYR A 47 -5.84 -5.58 8.97
CA TYR A 47 -6.63 -4.80 8.03
C TYR A 47 -7.61 -3.93 8.80
N TYR A 48 -7.74 -2.69 8.37
CA TYR A 48 -8.68 -1.73 8.90
C TYR A 48 -9.38 -1.00 7.76
N ASP A 49 -10.69 -0.83 7.90
CA ASP A 49 -11.53 -0.10 6.94
C ASP A 49 -12.22 1.04 7.70
N ASP A 50 -11.93 2.27 7.28
CA ASP A 50 -12.54 3.47 7.85
C ASP A 50 -13.66 3.93 6.92
N GLU A 51 -14.89 3.51 7.20
CA GLU A 51 -16.06 3.93 6.41
C GLU A 51 -16.33 5.44 6.50
N LYS A 52 -15.91 6.08 7.60
CA LYS A 52 -16.13 7.51 7.83
C LYS A 52 -15.16 8.33 6.97
N GLU A 53 -13.88 8.00 7.01
CA GLU A 53 -12.84 8.65 6.21
C GLU A 53 -12.64 8.03 4.82
N LYS A 54 -13.43 7.00 4.49
CA LYS A 54 -13.46 6.29 3.19
C LYS A 54 -12.09 5.82 2.74
N LEU A 55 -11.38 5.12 3.60
CA LEU A 55 -10.04 4.60 3.32
C LEU A 55 -9.85 3.19 3.89
N GLN A 56 -8.89 2.48 3.30
CA GLN A 56 -8.48 1.14 3.69
C GLN A 56 -7.02 1.17 4.08
N ILE A 57 -6.68 0.40 5.10
CA ILE A 57 -5.32 0.27 5.62
C ILE A 57 -5.01 -1.22 5.76
N VAL A 58 -3.86 -1.62 5.23
CA VAL A 58 -3.35 -2.99 5.36
C VAL A 58 -1.90 -2.98 5.79
N GLU A 59 -1.57 -3.82 6.76
CA GLU A 59 -0.20 -4.07 7.19
C GLU A 59 0.29 -5.38 6.55
N MET A 60 1.44 -5.30 5.87
CA MET A 60 2.11 -6.43 5.23
C MET A 60 3.45 -6.69 5.91
N PRO A 61 3.56 -7.73 6.77
CA PRO A 61 4.80 -8.05 7.45
C PRO A 61 5.93 -8.40 6.47
N LEU A 62 7.12 -7.89 6.75
CA LEU A 62 8.37 -8.26 6.10
C LEU A 62 9.03 -9.44 6.83
N ALA A 63 10.06 -10.01 6.21
CA ALA A 63 10.74 -11.23 6.63
C ALA A 63 10.97 -11.30 8.15
N HIS A 64 10.55 -12.42 8.75
CA HIS A 64 10.69 -12.69 10.19
C HIS A 64 9.92 -11.68 11.07
N LYS A 65 8.96 -10.95 10.50
CA LYS A 65 8.14 -9.93 11.17
C LYS A 65 8.98 -8.85 11.89
N LEU A 66 10.19 -8.57 11.39
CA LEU A 66 11.09 -7.56 11.95
C LEU A 66 10.63 -6.12 11.65
N SER A 67 9.86 -5.97 10.59
CA SER A 67 9.26 -4.71 10.13
C SER A 67 8.05 -5.02 9.26
N SER A 68 7.23 -4.02 8.96
CA SER A 68 6.04 -4.14 8.12
C SER A 68 5.99 -3.00 7.11
N LEU A 69 5.39 -3.27 5.96
CA LEU A 69 4.98 -2.26 5.00
C LEU A 69 3.49 -1.99 5.19
N ILE A 70 3.12 -0.72 5.42
CA ILE A 70 1.73 -0.30 5.59
C ILE A 70 1.28 0.39 4.31
N ILE A 71 0.13 -0.01 3.77
CA ILE A 71 -0.50 0.63 2.61
C ILE A 71 -1.79 1.30 3.08
N ILE A 72 -1.96 2.57 2.74
CA ILE A 72 -3.15 3.39 3.04
C ILE A 72 -3.72 3.84 1.69
N MET A 73 -4.99 3.53 1.42
CA MET A 73 -5.61 3.78 0.13
C MET A 73 -7.05 4.28 0.29
N PRO A 74 -7.48 5.35 -0.41
CA PRO A 74 -8.89 5.75 -0.44
C PRO A 74 -9.77 4.70 -1.13
N HIS A 75 -11.05 4.64 -0.77
CA HIS A 75 -12.03 3.74 -1.41
C HIS A 75 -12.25 4.00 -2.90
N HIS A 76 -12.03 5.24 -3.34
CA HIS A 76 -12.27 5.67 -4.71
C HIS A 76 -11.04 6.37 -5.26
N VAL A 77 -10.88 6.34 -6.58
CA VAL A 77 -9.83 7.12 -7.25
C VAL A 77 -10.09 8.60 -7.02
N GLU A 78 -9.21 9.20 -6.22
CA GLU A 78 -9.14 10.62 -5.86
C GLU A 78 -7.67 11.06 -5.71
N PRO A 79 -7.35 12.35 -5.86
CA PRO A 79 -6.06 12.88 -5.46
C PRO A 79 -5.79 12.61 -3.97
N LEU A 80 -4.54 12.27 -3.62
CA LEU A 80 -4.18 11.88 -2.25
C LEU A 80 -4.21 13.04 -1.23
N GLU A 81 -4.37 14.29 -1.67
CA GLU A 81 -4.30 15.49 -0.82
C GLU A 81 -5.18 15.40 0.44
N ARG A 82 -6.39 14.83 0.34
CA ARG A 82 -7.28 14.64 1.49
C ARG A 82 -6.70 13.64 2.50
N LEU A 83 -6.20 12.50 2.02
CA LEU A 83 -5.59 11.46 2.86
C LEU A 83 -4.30 11.97 3.49
N GLU A 84 -3.47 12.69 2.74
CA GLU A 84 -2.21 13.28 3.23
C GLU A 84 -2.45 14.25 4.42
N LYS A 85 -3.57 14.99 4.42
CA LYS A 85 -3.96 15.84 5.56
C LYS A 85 -4.32 15.05 6.82
N LEU A 86 -4.80 13.81 6.66
CA LEU A 86 -5.09 12.90 7.78
C LEU A 86 -3.83 12.19 8.29
N LEU A 87 -2.80 12.06 7.45
CA LEU A 87 -1.60 11.30 7.75
C LEU A 87 -0.69 12.01 8.77
N THR A 88 -1.02 11.83 10.04
CA THR A 88 -0.21 12.25 11.18
C THR A 88 0.31 11.04 11.94
N LYS A 89 1.33 11.21 12.78
CA LYS A 89 1.86 10.14 13.63
C LYS A 89 0.79 9.62 14.59
N GLU A 90 -0.04 10.51 15.11
CA GLU A 90 -1.12 10.23 16.05
C GLU A 90 -2.27 9.48 15.35
N GLN A 91 -2.63 9.90 14.13
CA GLN A 91 -3.66 9.23 13.35
C GLN A 91 -3.20 7.83 12.92
N LEU A 92 -1.93 7.69 12.51
CA LEU A 92 -1.38 6.38 12.15
C LEU A 92 -1.43 5.40 13.33
N LYS A 93 -1.16 5.86 14.56
CA LYS A 93 -1.33 5.05 15.78
C LYS A 93 -2.78 4.70 16.10
N THR A 94 -3.74 5.49 15.61
CA THR A 94 -5.17 5.22 15.80
C THR A 94 -5.67 4.17 14.80
N TRP A 95 -5.09 4.15 13.60
CA TRP A 95 -5.42 3.18 12.55
C TRP A 95 -4.76 1.81 12.74
N MET A 96 -3.65 1.75 13.49
CA MET A 96 -2.94 0.52 13.84
C MET A 96 -3.45 -0.05 15.15
#